data_AF-A0A1Y1XFM0-F1
#
_entry.id   AF-A0A1Y1XFM0-F1
#
_cell.length_a   1.000
_cell.length_b   1.000
_cell.length_c   1.000
_cell.angle_alpha   90.00
_cell.angle_beta   90.00
_cell.angle_gamma   90.00
#
_symmetry.space_group_name_H-M   'P 1'
#
loop_
_entity.id
_entity.type
_entity.pdbx_description
1 polymer ?
#
loop_
_entity_poly.entity_id
_entity_poly.type
_entity_poly.pdbx_seq_one_letter_code
_entity_poly.pdbx_strand_id
1 'polypeptide(L)'
;MEVSKPYNITYEGAHEFTEEEGLAKCCRNDVIVTIGEKKCYLYVTDMERLKVDFYGEYNSSSYYATDPNTIIVKEVSYAEIEKTVKNLFEKKYFDLIGYTIKKEVSEPYNIIYENDQEISEYDALNNGFRNDVIVAIGNKNYKLYITDIERLEQDYYAEIENNGIYSSKPNMIVVKKVTKAEIENTIKHMINEGFFNDFGYMN
;
A
#
# COMPACT_ATOMS: atom_id res chain seq x y z
N MET A 1 -14.45 -33.05 -1.43
CA MET A 1 -14.91 -32.05 -0.44
C MET A 1 -13.99 -30.86 -0.60
N GLU A 2 -14.47 -29.78 -1.22
CA GLU A 2 -13.74 -28.51 -1.17
C GLU A 2 -13.75 -28.05 0.28
N VAL A 3 -12.56 -27.98 0.88
CA VAL A 3 -12.39 -27.33 2.17
C VAL A 3 -12.73 -25.86 1.92
N SER A 4 -13.78 -25.36 2.57
CA SER A 4 -14.14 -23.94 2.54
C SER A 4 -12.89 -23.12 2.76
N LYS A 5 -12.55 -22.24 1.79
CA LYS A 5 -11.42 -21.33 1.94
C LYS A 5 -11.62 -20.51 3.22
N PRO A 6 -10.55 -20.21 3.99
CA PRO A 6 -10.66 -19.41 5.21
C PRO A 6 -10.94 -17.92 4.92
N TYR A 7 -11.00 -17.55 3.64
CA TYR A 7 -11.34 -16.22 3.15
C TYR A 7 -12.19 -16.33 1.88
N ASN A 8 -12.95 -15.28 1.59
CA ASN A 8 -13.67 -15.09 0.34
C ASN A 8 -13.14 -13.83 -0.37
N ILE A 9 -12.99 -13.89 -1.69
CA ILE A 9 -12.64 -12.74 -2.52
C ILE A 9 -13.89 -12.36 -3.30
N THR A 10 -14.31 -11.10 -3.20
CA THR A 10 -15.40 -10.54 -3.99
C THR A 10 -14.92 -9.31 -4.72
N TYR A 11 -15.52 -9.03 -5.88
CA TYR A 11 -15.17 -7.89 -6.69
C TYR A 11 -16.33 -6.89 -6.71
N GLU A 12 -16.11 -5.65 -6.25
CA GLU A 12 -17.08 -4.56 -6.40
C GLU A 12 -16.72 -3.73 -7.65
N GLY A 13 -17.70 -3.15 -8.33
CA GLY A 13 -17.42 -2.16 -9.39
C GLY A 13 -16.86 -2.68 -10.73
N ALA A 14 -16.68 -3.99 -10.91
CA ALA A 14 -16.18 -4.59 -12.15
C ALA A 14 -17.09 -4.28 -13.36
N HIS A 15 -16.91 -3.13 -14.00
CA HIS A 15 -17.12 -3.02 -15.43
C HIS A 15 -16.26 -4.11 -16.06
N GLU A 16 -16.89 -4.97 -16.86
CA GLU A 16 -16.26 -6.12 -17.49
C GLU A 16 -14.85 -5.76 -17.96
N PHE A 17 -13.86 -6.57 -17.55
CA PHE A 17 -12.51 -6.53 -18.09
C PHE A 17 -12.60 -6.88 -19.58
N THR A 18 -13.01 -5.94 -20.43
CA THR A 18 -12.89 -6.08 -21.86
C THR A 18 -11.42 -5.85 -22.20
N GLU A 19 -10.82 -6.75 -22.97
CA GLU A 19 -9.40 -6.67 -23.37
C GLU A 19 -9.07 -5.31 -24.04
N GLU A 20 -10.06 -4.60 -24.59
CA GLU A 20 -9.90 -3.27 -25.18
C GLU A 20 -9.92 -2.11 -24.17
N GLU A 21 -10.55 -2.25 -22.99
CA GLU A 21 -10.57 -1.19 -21.94
C GLU A 21 -9.55 -1.44 -20.80
N GLY A 22 -8.86 -2.60 -20.83
CA GLY A 22 -7.96 -3.10 -19.78
C GLY A 22 -6.75 -2.24 -19.43
N LEU A 23 -6.54 -1.11 -20.11
CA LEU A 23 -5.44 -0.17 -19.84
C LEU A 23 -5.86 1.08 -19.06
N ALA A 24 -7.15 1.40 -18.92
CA ALA A 24 -7.58 2.72 -18.44
C ALA A 24 -8.40 2.77 -17.14
N LYS A 25 -8.88 1.63 -16.59
CA LYS A 25 -9.95 1.68 -15.57
C LYS A 25 -9.90 0.69 -14.39
N CYS A 26 -8.81 -0.03 -14.12
CA CYS A 26 -8.70 -0.76 -12.85
C CYS A 26 -7.98 0.09 -11.81
N CYS A 27 -8.63 1.15 -11.37
CA CYS A 27 -8.18 1.97 -10.25
C CYS A 27 -9.42 2.39 -9.45
N ARG A 28 -9.89 1.54 -8.51
CA ARG A 28 -10.46 1.92 -7.19
C ARG A 28 -11.19 0.76 -6.52
N ASN A 29 -10.65 0.24 -5.42
CA ASN A 29 -11.39 -0.57 -4.41
C ASN A 29 -12.13 -1.83 -4.91
N ASP A 30 -11.72 -2.41 -6.03
CA ASP A 30 -12.51 -3.47 -6.67
C ASP A 30 -12.27 -4.86 -6.07
N VAL A 31 -11.38 -5.03 -5.09
CA VAL A 31 -11.14 -6.34 -4.46
C VAL A 31 -11.41 -6.28 -2.97
N ILE A 32 -12.37 -7.07 -2.52
CA ILE A 32 -12.71 -7.22 -1.11
C ILE A 32 -12.35 -8.63 -0.67
N VAL A 33 -11.45 -8.72 0.31
CA VAL A 33 -11.11 -9.97 0.97
C VAL A 33 -11.88 -10.05 2.29
N THR A 34 -12.75 -11.04 2.41
CA THR A 34 -13.54 -11.30 3.63
C THR A 34 -12.94 -12.45 4.41
N ILE A 35 -12.57 -12.23 5.68
CA ILE A 35 -11.98 -13.22 6.60
C ILE A 35 -12.84 -13.27 7.87
N GLY A 36 -13.66 -14.32 8.02
CA GLY A 36 -14.69 -14.35 9.07
C GLY A 36 -15.70 -13.21 8.86
N GLU A 37 -15.83 -12.31 9.85
CA GLU A 37 -16.69 -11.13 9.76
C GLU A 37 -15.96 -9.86 9.24
N LYS A 38 -14.64 -9.96 9.04
CA LYS A 38 -13.79 -8.83 8.65
C LYS A 38 -13.76 -8.67 7.14
N LYS A 39 -13.84 -7.42 6.66
CA LYS A 39 -13.68 -7.07 5.24
C LYS A 39 -12.44 -6.17 5.07
N CYS A 40 -11.58 -6.54 4.14
CA CYS A 40 -10.41 -5.77 3.74
C CYS A 40 -10.58 -5.32 2.29
N TYR A 41 -10.56 -4.02 2.07
CA TYR A 41 -10.60 -3.42 0.74
C TYR A 41 -9.17 -3.29 0.24
N LEU A 42 -8.89 -3.89 -0.92
CA LEU A 42 -7.58 -3.88 -1.54
C LEU A 42 -7.61 -3.06 -2.82
N TYR A 43 -6.60 -2.22 -2.97
CA TYR A 43 -6.26 -1.63 -4.26
C TYR A 43 -5.30 -2.58 -5.00
N VAL A 44 -5.56 -2.85 -6.27
CA VAL A 44 -4.74 -3.78 -7.07
C VAL A 44 -4.13 -3.02 -8.22
N THR A 45 -2.81 -3.11 -8.36
CA THR A 45 -2.07 -2.53 -9.48
C THR A 45 -0.95 -3.46 -9.95
N ASP A 46 -0.32 -3.15 -11.08
CA ASP A 46 0.94 -3.76 -11.52
C ASP A 46 2.07 -2.70 -11.49
N MET A 47 3.32 -3.15 -11.62
CA MET A 47 4.48 -2.25 -11.52
C MET A 47 4.52 -1.19 -12.63
N GLU A 48 4.12 -1.54 -13.84
CA GLU A 48 4.16 -0.62 -14.98
C GLU A 48 3.15 0.52 -14.80
N ARG A 49 1.93 0.19 -14.36
CA ARG A 49 0.91 1.20 -14.00
C ARG A 49 1.36 2.06 -12.85
N LEU A 50 1.92 1.45 -11.79
CA LEU A 50 2.44 2.19 -10.65
C LEU A 50 3.49 3.21 -11.08
N LYS A 51 4.39 2.84 -12.01
CA LYS A 51 5.39 3.75 -12.57
C LYS A 51 4.76 4.86 -13.42
N VAL A 52 3.76 4.54 -14.24
CA VAL A 52 3.03 5.56 -15.02
C VAL A 52 2.34 6.56 -14.10
N ASP A 53 1.67 6.08 -13.05
CA ASP A 53 1.05 6.95 -12.06
C ASP A 53 2.12 7.81 -11.36
N PHE A 54 3.23 7.20 -10.96
CA PHE A 54 4.30 7.87 -10.23
C PHE A 54 5.03 8.96 -11.06
N TYR A 55 5.34 8.66 -12.32
CA TYR A 55 6.11 9.54 -13.22
C TYR A 55 5.24 10.39 -14.15
N GLY A 56 3.92 10.19 -14.15
CA GLY A 56 2.99 10.81 -15.10
C GLY A 56 2.91 12.33 -14.99
N GLU A 57 2.72 13.01 -16.12
CA GLU A 57 2.69 14.48 -16.25
C GLU A 57 1.58 15.17 -15.44
N TYR A 58 0.58 14.42 -14.96
CA TYR A 58 -0.52 14.93 -14.14
C TYR A 58 -0.22 14.93 -12.63
N ASN A 59 0.89 14.33 -12.19
CA ASN A 59 1.29 14.37 -10.78
C ASN A 59 2.06 15.65 -10.48
N SER A 60 1.31 16.76 -10.34
CA SER A 60 1.84 18.01 -9.77
C SER A 60 2.10 17.92 -8.26
N SER A 61 1.57 16.88 -7.60
CA SER A 61 1.88 16.49 -6.23
C SER A 61 3.22 15.77 -6.19
N SER A 62 4.11 16.18 -5.28
CA SER A 62 5.49 15.68 -5.19
C SER A 62 5.64 14.22 -4.75
N TYR A 63 4.56 13.45 -4.63
CA TYR A 63 4.53 12.14 -3.99
C TYR A 63 3.40 11.26 -4.55
N TYR A 64 3.51 9.94 -4.37
CA TYR A 64 2.46 8.96 -4.69
C TYR A 64 2.15 8.13 -3.45
N ALA A 65 1.08 8.49 -2.74
CA ALA A 65 0.53 7.60 -1.74
C ALA A 65 -0.19 6.46 -2.48
N THR A 66 0.37 5.26 -2.46
CA THR A 66 -0.40 4.06 -2.81
C THR A 66 -1.64 4.04 -1.93
N ASP A 67 -2.82 3.78 -2.51
CA ASP A 67 -4.04 3.60 -1.72
C ASP A 67 -3.76 2.64 -0.54
N PRO A 68 -4.39 2.87 0.63
CA PRO A 68 -4.29 1.96 1.76
C PRO A 68 -4.55 0.52 1.29
N ASN A 69 -3.69 -0.42 1.70
CA ASN A 69 -3.78 -1.83 1.31
C ASN A 69 -3.60 -2.08 -0.20
N THR A 70 -2.78 -1.26 -0.87
CA THR A 70 -2.32 -1.56 -2.24
C THR A 70 -1.52 -2.85 -2.29
N ILE A 71 -1.91 -3.75 -3.19
CA ILE A 71 -1.14 -4.93 -3.58
C ILE A 71 -0.65 -4.76 -5.02
N ILE A 72 0.60 -5.14 -5.25
CA ILE A 72 1.22 -5.10 -6.58
C ILE A 72 1.30 -6.52 -7.11
N VAL A 73 0.57 -6.80 -8.19
CA VAL A 73 0.49 -8.11 -8.83
C VAL A 73 1.33 -8.15 -10.10
N LYS A 74 1.72 -9.36 -10.53
CA LYS A 74 2.49 -9.57 -11.76
C LYS A 74 1.77 -9.04 -13.00
N GLU A 75 0.47 -9.33 -13.05
CA GLU A 75 -0.47 -8.89 -14.06
C GLU A 75 -1.81 -8.70 -13.37
N VAL A 76 -2.60 -7.72 -13.80
CA VAL A 76 -3.94 -7.51 -13.24
C VAL A 76 -4.89 -8.54 -13.86
N SER A 77 -4.93 -9.75 -13.27
CA SER A 77 -5.82 -10.85 -13.65
C SER A 77 -6.43 -11.52 -12.42
N TYR A 78 -7.63 -12.09 -12.54
CA TYR A 78 -8.29 -12.77 -11.43
C TYR A 78 -7.42 -13.88 -10.81
N ALA A 79 -6.74 -14.65 -11.65
CA ALA A 79 -5.86 -15.74 -11.21
C ALA A 79 -4.66 -15.23 -10.41
N GLU A 80 -4.02 -14.16 -10.86
CA GLU A 80 -2.85 -13.59 -10.17
C GLU A 80 -3.25 -12.85 -8.89
N ILE A 81 -4.41 -12.19 -8.87
CA ILE A 81 -4.99 -11.60 -7.66
C ILE A 81 -5.26 -12.68 -6.62
N GLU A 82 -5.92 -13.78 -6.99
CA GLU A 82 -6.24 -14.87 -6.07
C GLU A 82 -4.96 -15.51 -5.50
N LYS A 83 -3.97 -15.75 -6.37
CA LYS A 83 -2.65 -16.26 -5.99
C LYS A 83 -1.94 -15.32 -5.00
N THR A 84 -1.98 -14.02 -5.26
CA THR A 84 -1.36 -12.99 -4.40
C THR A 84 -2.08 -12.90 -3.05
N VAL A 85 -3.41 -12.80 -3.03
CA VAL A 85 -4.22 -12.77 -1.80
C VAL A 85 -3.99 -14.00 -0.94
N LYS A 86 -3.90 -15.20 -1.55
CA LYS A 86 -3.55 -16.43 -0.83
C LYS A 86 -2.20 -16.30 -0.14
N ASN A 87 -1.18 -15.81 -0.84
CA ASN A 87 0.15 -15.64 -0.28
C ASN A 87 0.18 -14.62 0.88
N LEU A 88 -0.53 -13.49 0.71
CA LEU A 88 -0.67 -12.47 1.74
C LEU A 88 -1.40 -13.01 2.98
N PHE A 89 -2.42 -13.85 2.79
CA PHE A 89 -3.12 -14.53 3.87
C PHE A 89 -2.19 -15.47 4.66
N GLU A 90 -1.42 -16.31 3.96
CA GLU A 90 -0.44 -17.21 4.57
C GLU A 90 0.65 -16.45 5.35
N LYS A 91 1.01 -15.25 4.89
CA LYS A 91 1.96 -14.34 5.54
C LYS A 91 1.35 -13.48 6.66
N LYS A 92 0.08 -13.70 7.01
CA LYS A 92 -0.66 -12.92 8.04
C LYS A 92 -0.71 -11.42 7.75
N TYR A 93 -0.63 -11.01 6.49
CA TYR A 93 -0.68 -9.61 6.09
C TYR A 93 -1.97 -8.92 6.57
N PHE A 94 -3.11 -9.61 6.48
CA PHE A 94 -4.42 -9.11 6.89
C PHE A 94 -4.61 -8.94 8.41
N ASP A 95 -3.67 -9.44 9.22
CA ASP A 95 -3.62 -9.15 10.66
C ASP A 95 -2.95 -7.79 10.93
N LEU A 96 -2.15 -7.29 9.98
CA LEU A 96 -1.34 -6.07 10.09
C LEU A 96 -1.99 -4.85 9.45
N ILE A 97 -2.89 -5.09 8.51
CA ILE A 97 -3.77 -4.07 7.95
C ILE A 97 -5.13 -4.15 8.63
N GLY A 98 -5.76 -3.01 8.85
CA GLY A 98 -6.98 -2.91 9.62
C GLY A 98 -8.12 -2.30 8.81
N TYR A 99 -9.25 -2.16 9.48
CA TYR A 99 -10.56 -2.13 8.85
C TYR A 99 -11.05 -0.71 8.63
N THR A 100 -11.64 -0.48 7.46
CA THR A 100 -12.24 0.79 7.03
C THR A 100 -13.39 1.18 7.95
N ILE A 101 -13.26 2.31 8.65
CA ILE A 101 -14.38 3.03 9.28
C ILE A 101 -14.24 4.50 8.92
N LYS A 102 -15.10 4.99 8.03
CA LYS A 102 -15.13 6.39 7.61
C LYS A 102 -15.33 7.31 8.81
N LYS A 103 -14.35 8.16 9.13
CA LYS A 103 -14.51 9.30 10.03
C LYS A 103 -13.50 10.38 9.67
N GLU A 104 -13.95 11.63 9.54
CA GLU A 104 -13.05 12.77 9.38
C GLU A 104 -12.14 12.93 10.61
N VAL A 105 -10.83 13.04 10.38
CA VAL A 105 -9.85 13.33 11.41
C VAL A 105 -9.77 14.85 11.61
N SER A 106 -10.26 15.31 12.75
CA SER A 106 -9.99 16.65 13.30
C SER A 106 -8.97 16.60 14.45
N GLU A 107 -8.29 15.46 14.63
CA GLU A 107 -7.40 15.21 15.77
C GLU A 107 -5.98 15.70 15.45
N PRO A 108 -5.24 16.22 16.46
CA PRO A 108 -3.84 16.59 16.27
C PRO A 108 -3.00 15.36 15.89
N TYR A 109 -1.98 15.58 15.05
CA TYR A 109 -1.07 14.54 14.60
C TYR A 109 0.40 14.88 14.89
N ASN A 110 1.24 13.85 15.01
CA ASN A 110 2.69 13.94 15.10
C ASN A 110 3.35 12.91 14.18
N ILE A 111 4.52 13.25 13.63
CA ILE A 111 5.39 12.34 12.89
C ILE A 111 6.59 12.05 13.78
N ILE A 112 6.85 10.77 14.05
CA ILE A 112 7.88 10.30 14.97
C ILE A 112 8.81 9.38 14.20
N TYR A 113 10.12 9.60 14.34
CA TYR A 113 11.16 8.71 13.84
C TYR A 113 11.73 7.92 15.02
N GLU A 114 11.62 6.59 15.00
CA GLU A 114 12.20 5.74 16.06
C GLU A 114 13.73 5.85 16.08
N ASN A 115 14.35 6.13 14.92
CA ASN A 115 15.77 6.41 14.80
C ASN A 115 16.05 7.73 14.06
N ASP A 116 16.12 8.81 14.84
CA ASP A 116 16.29 10.18 14.32
C ASP A 116 17.75 10.64 14.21
N GLN A 117 18.69 9.70 14.01
CA GLN A 117 20.12 10.02 13.88
C GLN A 117 20.47 10.40 12.43
N GLU A 118 21.47 11.27 12.25
CA GLU A 118 21.96 11.68 10.93
C GLU A 118 22.40 10.49 10.06
N ILE A 119 23.05 9.49 10.68
CA ILE A 119 23.45 8.27 10.01
C ILE A 119 22.25 7.49 9.44
N SER A 120 21.11 7.51 10.14
CA SER A 120 19.90 6.83 9.71
C SER A 120 19.23 7.52 8.54
N GLU A 121 19.31 8.86 8.47
CA GLU A 121 18.87 9.61 7.29
C GLU A 121 19.77 9.35 6.08
N TYR A 122 21.09 9.29 6.28
CA TYR A 122 22.03 8.92 5.22
C TYR A 122 21.79 7.50 4.70
N ASP A 123 21.61 6.52 5.60
CA ASP A 123 21.35 5.13 5.24
C ASP A 123 20.01 4.99 4.51
N ALA A 124 18.96 5.65 4.99
CA ALA A 124 17.65 5.63 4.35
C ALA A 124 17.71 6.18 2.92
N LEU A 125 18.44 7.29 2.73
CA LEU A 125 18.64 7.89 1.43
C LEU A 125 19.38 6.98 0.45
N ASN A 126 20.42 6.26 0.92
CA ASN A 126 21.21 5.38 0.05
C ASN A 126 20.53 4.03 -0.22
N ASN A 127 19.77 3.51 0.75
CA ASN A 127 19.07 2.24 0.61
C ASN A 127 17.73 2.37 -0.12
N GLY A 128 17.18 3.59 -0.20
CA GLY A 128 15.90 3.88 -0.84
C GLY A 128 14.68 3.46 -0.02
N PHE A 129 14.84 3.19 1.28
CA PHE A 129 13.72 2.87 2.18
C PHE A 129 14.01 3.21 3.64
N ARG A 130 12.96 3.34 4.45
CA ARG A 130 13.02 3.34 5.92
C ARG A 130 11.72 2.84 6.54
N ASN A 131 11.81 2.21 7.70
CA ASN A 131 10.70 1.51 8.36
C ASN A 131 10.53 1.89 9.84
N ASP A 132 11.09 3.03 10.22
CA ASP A 132 11.14 3.58 11.57
C ASP A 132 10.25 4.83 11.72
N VAL A 133 9.35 5.07 10.75
CA VAL A 133 8.43 6.21 10.74
C VAL A 133 7.09 5.82 11.35
N ILE A 134 6.65 6.59 12.34
CA ILE A 134 5.36 6.43 13.00
C ILE A 134 4.56 7.72 12.84
N VAL A 135 3.31 7.59 12.40
CA VAL A 135 2.35 8.68 12.41
C VAL A 135 1.39 8.46 13.57
N ALA A 136 1.40 9.38 14.53
CA ALA A 136 0.50 9.38 15.67
C ALA A 136 -0.65 10.35 15.39
N ILE A 137 -1.90 9.87 15.42
CA ILE A 137 -3.12 10.67 15.24
C ILE A 137 -4.05 10.38 16.42
N GLY A 138 -4.25 11.37 17.29
CA GLY A 138 -4.97 11.14 18.56
C GLY A 138 -4.34 10.03 19.39
N ASN A 139 -5.09 8.95 19.64
CA ASN A 139 -4.63 7.78 20.40
C ASN A 139 -4.12 6.62 19.52
N LYS A 140 -3.93 6.84 18.22
CA LYS A 140 -3.59 5.81 17.25
C LYS A 140 -2.19 6.04 16.70
N ASN A 141 -1.44 4.96 16.54
CA ASN A 141 -0.11 4.97 15.95
C ASN A 141 -0.08 4.09 14.71
N TYR A 142 0.40 4.64 13.60
CA TYR A 142 0.57 3.93 12.34
C TYR A 142 2.05 3.81 12.05
N LYS A 143 2.60 2.59 12.14
CA LYS A 143 3.96 2.32 11.69
C LYS A 143 3.98 2.18 10.17
N LEU A 144 4.81 2.97 9.52
CA LEU A 144 4.87 3.11 8.07
C LEU A 144 6.12 2.45 7.51
N TYR A 145 5.99 1.88 6.32
CA TYR A 145 7.12 1.47 5.49
C TYR A 145 7.28 2.46 4.34
N ILE A 146 8.31 3.30 4.41
CA ILE A 146 8.59 4.30 3.37
C ILE A 146 9.60 3.71 2.39
N THR A 147 9.32 3.79 1.10
CA THR A 147 10.25 3.41 0.03
C THR A 147 10.21 4.43 -1.09
N ASP A 148 11.28 4.56 -1.86
CA ASP A 148 11.19 5.17 -3.19
C ASP A 148 10.82 4.13 -4.25
N ILE A 149 10.48 4.62 -5.44
CA ILE A 149 10.02 3.80 -6.56
C ILE A 149 11.14 2.91 -7.13
N GLU A 150 12.40 3.38 -7.10
CA GLU A 150 13.54 2.63 -7.62
C GLU A 150 13.81 1.40 -6.75
N ARG A 151 13.78 1.58 -5.42
CA ARG A 151 13.93 0.49 -4.47
C ARG A 151 12.77 -0.49 -4.54
N LEU A 152 11.54 0.02 -4.66
CA LEU A 152 10.35 -0.81 -4.79
C LEU A 152 10.39 -1.69 -6.04
N GLU A 153 10.84 -1.13 -7.17
CA GLU A 153 10.99 -1.85 -8.43
C GLU A 153 12.03 -2.99 -8.30
N GLN A 154 13.16 -2.73 -7.65
CA GLN A 154 14.19 -3.74 -7.39
C GLN A 154 13.67 -4.88 -6.51
N ASP A 155 13.03 -4.56 -5.38
CA ASP A 155 12.48 -5.56 -4.47
C ASP A 155 11.38 -6.38 -5.15
N TYR A 156 10.54 -5.73 -5.97
CA TYR A 156 9.49 -6.38 -6.75
C TYR A 156 10.05 -7.42 -7.72
N TYR A 157 10.98 -7.04 -8.60
CA TYR A 157 11.52 -7.98 -9.58
C TYR A 157 12.28 -9.13 -8.92
N ALA A 158 13.02 -8.85 -7.84
CA ALA A 158 13.69 -9.89 -7.07
C ALA A 158 12.70 -10.90 -6.47
N GLU A 159 11.58 -10.45 -5.89
CA GLU A 159 10.58 -11.39 -5.34
C GLU A 159 9.79 -12.12 -6.42
N ILE A 160 9.47 -11.46 -7.53
CA ILE A 160 8.80 -12.12 -8.66
C ILE A 160 9.69 -13.21 -9.25
N GLU A 161 11.00 -12.97 -9.40
CA GLU A 161 11.95 -13.96 -9.88
C GLU A 161 12.09 -15.15 -8.92
N ASN A 162 12.21 -14.87 -7.61
CA ASN A 162 12.45 -15.91 -6.61
C ASN A 162 11.19 -16.69 -6.20
N ASN A 163 10.06 -16.00 -6.07
CA ASN A 163 8.85 -16.52 -5.44
C ASN A 163 7.63 -16.53 -6.36
N GLY A 164 7.71 -15.88 -7.53
CA GLY A 164 6.60 -15.74 -8.47
C GLY A 164 5.49 -14.80 -8.02
N ILE A 165 5.63 -14.16 -6.85
CA ILE A 165 4.68 -13.23 -6.22
C ILE A 165 5.50 -12.19 -5.44
N TYR A 166 5.11 -10.91 -5.53
CA TYR A 166 5.63 -9.86 -4.66
C TYR A 166 4.74 -9.67 -3.44
N SER A 167 5.35 -9.56 -2.27
CA SER A 167 4.65 -9.26 -1.01
C SER A 167 4.91 -7.84 -0.55
N SER A 168 3.98 -6.95 -0.88
CA SER A 168 3.96 -5.57 -0.42
C SER A 168 4.08 -5.49 1.10
N LYS A 169 4.88 -4.53 1.58
CA LYS A 169 4.95 -4.27 3.02
C LYS A 169 3.62 -3.66 3.51
N PRO A 170 3.14 -4.03 4.70
CA PRO A 170 2.00 -3.35 5.31
C PRO A 170 2.30 -1.85 5.46
N ASN A 171 1.27 -1.01 5.32
CA ASN A 171 1.39 0.43 5.53
C ASN A 171 2.50 1.09 4.70
N MET A 172 2.71 0.58 3.48
CA MET A 172 3.73 1.09 2.56
C MET A 172 3.30 2.44 1.97
N ILE A 173 4.25 3.37 1.88
CA ILE A 173 4.10 4.67 1.19
C ILE A 173 5.28 4.84 0.25
N VAL A 174 5.00 5.23 -1.00
CA VAL A 174 6.02 5.46 -2.02
C VAL A 174 6.29 6.95 -2.13
N VAL A 175 7.53 7.36 -1.85
CA VAL A 175 7.94 8.77 -1.93
C VAL A 175 8.89 8.99 -3.09
N LYS A 176 8.99 10.23 -3.58
CA LYS A 176 9.96 10.59 -4.61
C LYS A 176 11.41 10.34 -4.18
N LYS A 177 11.69 10.61 -2.90
CA LYS A 177 13.01 10.44 -2.30
C LYS A 177 12.85 10.20 -0.82
N VAL A 178 13.62 9.28 -0.24
CA VAL A 178 13.53 8.94 1.19
C VAL A 178 14.30 9.95 2.05
N THR A 179 13.83 11.20 2.07
CA THR A 179 14.34 12.27 2.97
C THR A 179 13.26 12.65 3.98
N LYS A 180 13.65 13.16 5.16
CA LYS A 180 12.65 13.61 6.15
C LYS A 180 11.69 14.65 5.59
N ALA A 181 12.23 15.63 4.85
CA ALA A 181 11.41 16.69 4.27
C ALA A 181 10.36 16.16 3.29
N GLU A 182 10.72 15.21 2.42
CA GLU A 182 9.76 14.62 1.49
C GLU A 182 8.72 13.77 2.22
N ILE A 183 9.14 12.99 3.21
CA ILE A 183 8.27 12.13 4.02
C ILE A 183 7.26 12.95 4.80
N GLU A 184 7.70 14.01 5.47
CA GLU A 184 6.82 14.90 6.25
C GLU A 184 5.82 15.62 5.36
N ASN A 185 6.28 16.12 4.20
CA ASN A 185 5.40 16.74 3.21
C ASN A 185 4.35 15.76 2.68
N THR A 186 4.77 14.53 2.35
CA THR A 186 3.91 13.44 1.88
C THR A 186 2.86 13.09 2.94
N ILE A 187 3.29 12.79 4.17
CA ILE A 187 2.37 12.42 5.27
C ILE A 187 1.39 13.55 5.56
N LYS A 188 1.86 14.81 5.63
CA LYS A 188 0.98 15.96 5.85
C LYS A 188 -0.10 16.07 4.79
N HIS A 189 0.26 15.82 3.52
CA HIS A 189 -0.72 15.84 2.45
C HIS A 189 -1.73 14.71 2.60
N MET A 190 -1.26 13.49 2.83
CA MET A 190 -2.10 12.31 3.03
C MET A 190 -3.09 12.50 4.20
N ILE A 191 -2.67 13.14 5.29
CA ILE A 191 -3.56 13.51 6.39
C ILE A 191 -4.65 14.48 5.93
N ASN A 192 -4.30 15.51 5.15
CA ASN A 192 -5.27 16.49 4.63
C ASN A 192 -6.28 15.86 3.66
N GLU A 193 -5.88 14.82 2.93
CA GLU A 193 -6.76 14.05 2.04
C GLU A 193 -7.59 12.98 2.78
N GLY A 194 -7.35 12.79 4.09
CA GLY A 194 -8.05 11.81 4.90
C GLY A 194 -7.57 10.37 4.71
N PHE A 195 -6.39 10.16 4.14
CA PHE A 195 -5.82 8.84 3.86
C PHE A 195 -5.73 7.94 5.11
N PHE A 196 -5.34 8.51 6.26
CA PHE A 196 -5.22 7.74 7.50
C PHE A 196 -6.58 7.36 8.13
N ASN A 197 -7.69 7.82 7.57
CA ASN A 197 -9.02 7.33 7.95
C ASN A 197 -9.21 5.87 7.51
N ASP A 198 -8.47 5.45 6.49
CA ASP A 198 -8.58 4.16 5.82
C ASP A 198 -7.47 3.17 6.26
N PHE A 199 -6.56 3.61 7.14
CA PHE A 199 -5.51 2.77 7.71
C PHE A 199 -6.00 1.95 8.90
N GLY A 200 -5.50 0.73 8.96
CA GLY A 200 -5.71 -0.16 10.08
C GLY A 200 -5.09 0.26 11.39
N TYR A 201 -5.80 0.00 12.48
CA TYR A 201 -5.29 0.17 13.83
C TYR A 201 -4.45 -1.04 14.25
N MET A 202 -3.24 -0.80 14.76
CA MET A 202 -2.60 -1.73 15.70
C MET A 202 -3.05 -1.35 17.11
N ASN A 203 -3.66 -2.30 17.83
CA ASN A 203 -3.95 -2.18 19.27
C ASN A 203 -2.70 -2.47 20.11
#